data_AF-A0A925LUK7-F1
#
_entry.id   AF-A0A925LUK7-F1
#
_cell.length_a   1.000
_cell.length_b   1.000
_cell.length_c   1.000
_cell.angle_alpha   90.00
_cell.angle_beta   90.00
_cell.angle_gamma   90.00
#
_symmetry.space_group_name_H-M   'P 1'
#
loop_
_entity.id
_entity.type
_entity.pdbx_description
1 polymer ?
#
loop_
_entity_poly.entity_id
_entity_poly.type
_entity_poly.pdbx_seq_one_letter_code
_entity_poly.pdbx_strand_id
1 'polypeptide(L)'
;MSLNPLCRLLISAAVVVLAAVSNRLLMAAERPNVILVITDDQGYPPIAKLGHPWIRTPHLDALHDASTRFSRFFVCPTCSPT
;
A
#
# COMPACT_ATOMS: atom_id res chain seq x y z
N MET A 1 40.45 -29.30 18.26
CA MET A 1 39.90 -28.59 19.43
C MET A 1 38.38 -28.49 19.26
N SER A 2 37.62 -29.39 19.89
CA SER A 2 36.15 -29.37 19.81
C SER A 2 35.62 -28.29 20.76
N LEU A 3 34.90 -27.30 20.24
CA LEU A 3 34.21 -26.32 21.09
C LEU A 3 33.22 -27.03 22.02
N ASN A 4 33.18 -26.61 23.29
CA ASN A 4 32.26 -27.14 24.29
C ASN A 4 30.79 -26.93 23.86
N PRO A 5 29.88 -27.85 24.23
CA PRO A 5 28.47 -27.79 23.84
C PRO A 5 27.78 -26.50 24.32
N LEU A 6 28.21 -25.96 25.47
CA LEU A 6 27.77 -24.64 25.95
C LEU A 6 28.12 -23.51 24.97
N CYS A 7 29.30 -23.54 24.37
CA CYS A 7 29.74 -22.51 23.43
C CYS A 7 28.93 -22.57 22.13
N ARG A 8 28.59 -23.78 21.67
CA ARG A 8 27.68 -23.97 20.51
C ARG A 8 26.29 -23.39 20.77
N LEU A 9 25.72 -23.66 21.96
CA LEU A 9 24.39 -23.17 22.33
C LEU A 9 24.35 -21.63 22.40
N LEU A 10 25.39 -21.02 22.98
CA LEU A 10 25.52 -19.56 23.07
C LEU A 10 25.65 -18.91 21.69
N ILE A 11 26.44 -19.50 20.79
CA ILE A 11 26.59 -19.01 19.41
C ILE A 11 25.25 -19.10 18.66
N SER A 12 24.53 -20.23 18.75
CA SER A 12 23.22 -20.37 18.10
C SER A 12 22.19 -19.37 18.65
N ALA A 13 22.16 -19.14 19.96
CA ALA A 13 21.26 -18.17 20.56
C ALA A 13 21.60 -16.74 20.09
N ALA A 14 22.88 -16.39 20.03
CA ALA A 14 23.33 -15.10 19.53
C ALA A 14 22.95 -14.88 18.06
N VAL A 15 23.07 -15.91 17.21
CA VAL A 15 22.66 -15.84 15.79
C VAL A 15 21.15 -15.64 15.65
N VAL A 16 20.33 -16.34 16.45
CA VAL A 16 18.87 -16.18 16.44
C VAL A 16 18.46 -14.78 16.88
N VAL A 17 19.08 -14.26 17.94
CA VAL A 17 18.82 -12.90 18.42
C VAL A 17 19.24 -11.86 17.38
N LEU A 18 20.40 -12.04 16.74
CA LEU A 18 20.90 -11.13 15.71
C LEU A 18 19.97 -11.09 14.49
N ALA A 19 19.52 -12.25 14.00
CA ALA A 19 18.58 -12.35 12.88
C ALA A 19 17.22 -11.68 13.17
N ALA A 20 16.71 -11.82 14.40
CA ALA A 20 15.46 -11.18 14.82
C ALA A 20 15.59 -9.64 14.86
N VAL A 21 16.74 -9.12 15.27
CA VAL A 21 17.01 -7.66 15.29
C VAL A 21 17.18 -7.10 13.87
N SER A 22 17.87 -7.80 12.97
CA SER A 22 18.02 -7.38 11.57
C SER A 22 16.69 -7.24 10.83
N ASN A 23 15.74 -8.15 11.10
CA ASN A 23 14.43 -8.13 10.44
C ASN A 23 13.57 -6.92 10.88
N ARG A 24 13.81 -6.38 12.09
CA ARG A 24 13.14 -5.17 12.59
C ARG A 24 13.66 -3.88 11.93
N LEU A 25 14.95 -3.83 11.62
CA LEU A 25 15.57 -2.67 10.95
C LEU A 25 15.12 -2.53 9.48
N LEU A 26 14.92 -3.64 8.77
CA LEU A 26 14.33 -3.60 7.42
C LEU A 26 12.85 -3.19 7.40
N MET A 27 12.15 -3.39 8.52
CA MET A 27 10.73 -3.05 8.67
C MET A 27 10.49 -1.61 9.15
N ALA A 28 11.52 -0.76 9.21
CA ALA A 28 11.32 0.68 9.27
C ALA A 28 10.72 1.13 7.94
N ALA A 29 9.39 1.01 7.82
CA ALA A 29 8.65 1.35 6.64
C ALA A 29 9.02 2.77 6.22
N GLU A 30 9.55 2.92 5.00
CA GLU A 30 9.73 4.22 4.38
C GLU A 30 8.40 4.96 4.46
N ARG A 31 8.43 6.21 4.93
CA ARG A 31 7.22 7.03 5.01
C ARG A 31 6.68 7.17 3.59
N PRO A 32 5.49 6.61 3.28
CA PRO A 32 5.00 6.66 1.92
C PRO A 32 4.64 8.09 1.56
N ASN A 33 4.85 8.46 0.30
CA ASN A 33 4.30 9.70 -0.23
C ASN A 33 2.79 9.53 -0.38
N VAL A 34 2.02 10.49 0.15
CA VAL A 34 0.57 10.53 0.00
C VAL A 34 0.23 11.58 -1.06
N ILE A 35 -0.36 11.14 -2.17
CA ILE A 35 -0.82 12.02 -3.24
C ILE A 35 -2.35 11.97 -3.24
N LEU A 36 -2.98 13.12 -3.00
CA LEU A 36 -4.42 13.28 -3.07
C LEU A 36 -4.78 13.88 -4.44
N VAL A 37 -5.50 13.11 -5.25
CA VAL A 37 -6.01 13.55 -6.56
C VAL A 37 -7.52 13.77 -6.43
N ILE A 38 -7.98 14.99 -6.70
CA ILE A 38 -9.39 15.37 -6.66
C ILE A 38 -9.75 15.93 -8.04
N THR A 39 -10.90 15.50 -8.55
CA THR A 39 -11.46 15.93 -9.83
C THR A 39 -12.71 16.75 -9.57
N ASP A 40 -12.80 17.92 -10.21
CA ASP A 40 -13.96 18.80 -10.08
C ASP A 40 -15.14 18.29 -10.92
N ASP A 41 -16.35 18.35 -10.36
CA ASP A 41 -17.63 17.93 -10.99
C ASP A 41 -17.66 16.52 -11.63
N GLN A 42 -16.71 15.65 -11.30
CA GLN A 42 -16.69 14.29 -11.83
C GLN A 42 -17.72 13.40 -11.12
N GLY A 43 -18.80 13.07 -11.84
CA GLY A 43 -19.74 12.04 -11.41
C GLY A 43 -19.14 10.63 -11.40
N TYR A 44 -19.92 9.65 -10.93
CA TYR A 44 -19.50 8.25 -10.94
C TYR A 44 -19.34 7.64 -12.35
N PRO A 45 -20.27 7.82 -13.32
CA PRO A 45 -20.20 7.13 -14.61
C PRO A 45 -19.02 7.46 -15.56
N PRO A 46 -18.41 8.67 -15.57
CA PRO A 46 -17.34 9.06 -16.50
C PRO A 46 -15.96 8.38 -16.34
N ILE A 47 -15.92 7.07 -16.10
CA ILE A 47 -14.69 6.25 -16.13
C ILE A 47 -14.98 5.02 -17.01
N ALA A 48 -14.09 4.70 -17.94
CA ALA A 48 -14.30 3.61 -18.90
C ALA A 48 -14.54 2.26 -18.20
N LYS A 49 -13.76 1.95 -17.15
CA LYS A 49 -13.94 0.75 -16.32
C LYS A 49 -15.27 0.66 -15.58
N LEU A 50 -16.01 1.76 -15.46
CA LEU A 50 -17.36 1.78 -14.89
C LEU A 50 -18.45 1.54 -15.95
N GLY A 51 -18.06 1.16 -17.17
CA GLY A 51 -18.97 0.76 -18.25
C GLY A 51 -19.35 1.89 -19.20
N HIS A 52 -18.63 3.02 -19.18
CA HIS A 52 -18.93 4.12 -20.09
C HIS A 52 -18.57 3.75 -21.54
N PRO A 53 -19.50 3.86 -22.51
CA PRO A 53 -19.32 3.28 -23.86
C PRO A 53 -18.30 4.00 -24.75
N TRP A 54 -17.98 5.26 -24.46
CA TRP A 54 -17.10 6.08 -25.32
C TRP A 54 -15.96 6.80 -24.60
N ILE A 55 -15.98 6.91 -23.27
CA ILE A 55 -14.92 7.61 -22.53
C ILE A 55 -13.72 6.69 -22.44
N ARG A 56 -12.52 7.24 -22.66
CA ARG A 56 -11.25 6.52 -22.55
C ARG A 56 -10.45 7.12 -21.41
N THR A 57 -10.19 6.33 -20.38
CA THR A 57 -9.49 6.78 -19.17
C THR A 57 -8.34 5.85 -18.82
N PRO A 58 -7.38 5.60 -19.74
CA PRO A 58 -6.41 4.50 -19.59
C PRO A 58 -5.60 4.55 -18.29
N HIS A 59 -5.27 5.75 -17.80
CA HIS A 59 -4.55 5.91 -16.53
C HIS A 59 -5.43 5.67 -15.30
N LEU A 60 -6.69 6.15 -15.32
CA LEU A 60 -7.63 5.83 -14.24
C LEU A 60 -8.08 4.37 -14.29
N ASP A 61 -8.11 3.75 -15.46
CA ASP A 61 -8.43 2.34 -15.63
C ASP A 61 -7.33 1.45 -15.05
N ALA A 62 -6.06 1.81 -15.29
CA ALA A 62 -4.92 1.15 -14.66
C ALA A 62 -4.92 1.35 -13.14
N LEU A 63 -5.23 2.56 -12.66
CA LEU A 63 -5.37 2.84 -11.24
C LEU A 63 -6.53 2.05 -10.63
N HIS A 64 -7.66 1.97 -11.33
CA HIS A 64 -8.83 1.20 -10.92
C HIS A 64 -8.48 -0.28 -10.71
N ASP A 65 -7.72 -0.89 -11.62
CA ASP A 65 -7.34 -2.31 -11.53
C ASP A 65 -6.31 -2.59 -10.41
N ALA A 66 -5.43 -1.63 -10.11
CA ALA A 66 -4.38 -1.75 -9.10
C ALA A 66 -4.81 -1.32 -7.68
N SER A 67 -5.99 -0.73 -7.50
CA SER A 67 -6.41 -0.10 -6.24
C SER A 67 -7.59 -0.81 -5.57
N THR A 68 -7.71 -0.60 -4.27
CA THR A 68 -8.96 -0.82 -3.54
C THR A 68 -9.95 0.28 -3.91
N ARG A 69 -11.22 -0.08 -4.11
CA ARG A 69 -12.27 0.83 -4.60
C ARG A 69 -13.44 0.89 -3.64
N PHE A 70 -13.95 2.11 -3.43
CA PHE A 70 -15.20 2.33 -2.71
C PHE A 70 -16.35 2.43 -3.73
N SER A 71 -17.12 1.36 -3.88
CA SER A 71 -18.28 1.34 -4.80
C SER A 71 -19.48 2.14 -4.31
N ARG A 72 -19.48 2.56 -3.03
CA ARG A 72 -20.54 3.33 -2.38
C ARG A 72 -19.96 4.49 -1.58
N PHE A 73 -19.27 5.40 -2.27
CA PHE A 73 -18.78 6.66 -1.72
C PHE A 73 -19.84 7.75 -1.93
N PHE A 74 -20.11 8.56 -0.90
CA PHE A 74 -21.16 9.58 -0.90
C PHE A 74 -20.55 10.95 -0.64
N VAL A 75 -21.07 11.96 -1.35
CA VAL A 75 -20.67 13.37 -1.21
C VAL A 75 -21.91 14.26 -1.12
N CYS A 76 -21.78 15.43 -0.51
CA CYS A 76 -22.80 16.47 -0.61
C CYS A 76 -22.70 17.12 -2.01
N PRO A 77 -23.80 17.28 -2.77
CA PRO A 77 -23.72 17.81 -4.14
C PRO A 77 -23.62 19.33 -4.14
N THR A 78 -22.55 19.87 -3.53
CA THR A 78 -22.26 21.31 -3.50
C THR A 78 -20.82 21.57 -3.92
N CYS A 79 -20.56 22.71 -4.55
CA CYS A 79 -19.22 23.13 -4.99
C CYS A 79 -18.35 23.68 -3.84
N SER A 80 -18.75 23.42 -2.59
CA SER A 80 -17.94 23.66 -1.40
C SER A 80 -17.21 22.36 -1.04
N PRO A 81 -16.04 22.40 -0.35
CA PRO A 81 -15.31 21.19 -0.03
C PRO A 81 -16.22 20.17 0.67
N THR A 82 -16.24 18.95 0.13
CA THR A 82 -16.98 17.79 0.61
C THR A 82 -16.09 16.86 1.41
#